data_AF-A0A6G3WKG3-F1
#
_entry.id   AF-A0A6G3WKG3-F1
#
_cell.length_a   1.000
_cell.length_b   1.000
_cell.length_c   1.000
_cell.angle_alpha   90.00
_cell.angle_beta   90.00
_cell.angle_gamma   90.00
#
_symmetry.space_group_name_H-M   'P 1'
#
loop_
_entity.id
_entity.type
_entity.pdbx_description
1 polymer ?
#
loop_
_entity_poly.entity_id
_entity_poly.type
_entity_poly.pdbx_seq_one_letter_code
_entity_poly.pdbx_strand_id
1 'polypeptide(L)'
;GGRRSPRTRYRPDRWDVRAWLVVASGVAVAALLALAAARDPAALHPGVVPLVAPTLPLWPAAAVLLGLLPAFVAPDPKEPS
;
A
#
# COMPACT_ATOMS: atom_id res chain seq x y z
N GLY A 1 -51.83 3.87 -13.55
CA GLY A 1 -50.72 4.82 -13.82
C GLY A 1 -49.42 4.21 -13.35
N GLY A 2 -48.65 3.62 -14.27
CA GLY A 2 -47.38 2.96 -13.96
C GLY A 2 -46.32 3.98 -13.57
N ARG A 3 -45.91 3.98 -12.30
CA ARG A 3 -44.79 4.78 -11.79
C ARG A 3 -43.52 4.27 -12.48
N ARG A 4 -42.99 5.04 -13.42
CA ARG A 4 -41.72 4.74 -14.08
C ARG A 4 -40.64 4.64 -13.01
N SER A 5 -40.01 3.46 -12.85
CA SER A 5 -38.83 3.31 -12.00
C SER A 5 -37.78 4.34 -12.41
N PRO A 6 -37.28 5.17 -11.49
CA PRO A 6 -36.17 6.06 -11.75
C PRO A 6 -34.98 5.22 -12.23
N ARG A 7 -34.55 5.40 -13.48
CA ARG A 7 -33.31 4.80 -13.97
C ARG A 7 -32.19 5.77 -13.63
N THR A 8 -31.37 5.42 -12.65
CA THR A 8 -30.12 6.15 -12.40
C THR A 8 -29.11 5.75 -13.48
N ARG A 9 -28.40 6.73 -14.05
CA ARG A 9 -27.23 6.45 -14.90
C ARG A 9 -26.00 6.50 -14.00
N TYR A 10 -25.26 5.40 -13.93
CA TYR A 10 -23.96 5.39 -13.26
C TYR A 10 -23.03 6.40 -13.93
N ARG A 11 -22.37 7.24 -13.15
CA ARG A 11 -21.28 8.07 -13.63
C ARG A 11 -20.02 7.22 -13.52
N PRO A 12 -19.31 6.93 -14.62
CA PRO A 12 -18.07 6.19 -14.56
C PRO A 12 -17.11 6.90 -13.61
N ASP A 13 -16.72 6.22 -12.54
CA ASP A 13 -15.66 6.73 -11.69
C ASP A 13 -14.33 6.59 -12.43
N ARG A 14 -13.59 7.70 -12.53
CA ARG A 14 -12.33 7.74 -13.28
C ARG A 14 -11.19 7.56 -12.31
N TRP A 15 -10.19 6.79 -12.72
CA TRP A 15 -8.98 6.61 -11.92
C TRP A 15 -8.25 7.94 -11.80
N ASP A 16 -8.27 8.51 -10.59
CA ASP A 16 -7.62 9.78 -10.32
C ASP A 16 -6.11 9.61 -10.06
N VAL A 17 -5.36 10.70 -10.15
CA VAL A 17 -3.93 10.77 -9.81
C VAL A 17 -3.69 10.26 -8.38
N ARG A 18 -4.59 10.57 -7.44
CA ARG A 18 -4.50 10.04 -6.06
C ARG A 18 -4.57 8.53 -6.01
N ALA A 19 -5.49 7.92 -6.77
CA ALA A 19 -5.60 6.48 -6.85
C ALA A 19 -4.34 5.84 -7.48
N TRP A 20 -3.70 6.53 -8.44
CA TRP A 20 -2.40 6.13 -8.96
C TRP A 20 -1.27 6.21 -7.93
N LEU A 21 -1.21 7.28 -7.14
CA LEU A 21 -0.20 7.44 -6.09
C LEU A 21 -0.28 6.34 -5.03
N VAL A 22 -1.50 5.97 -4.63
CA VAL A 22 -1.72 4.88 -3.67
C VAL A 22 -1.22 3.54 -4.23
N VAL A 23 -1.58 3.21 -5.47
CA VAL A 23 -1.11 1.99 -6.12
C VAL A 23 0.41 2.00 -6.29
N ALA A 24 0.99 3.12 -6.75
CA ALA A 24 2.43 3.26 -6.95
C ALA A 24 3.21 3.11 -5.65
N SER A 25 2.70 3.63 -4.52
CA SER A 25 3.31 3.45 -3.20
C SER A 25 3.39 1.96 -2.82
N GLY A 26 2.29 1.22 -2.95
CA GLY A 26 2.27 -0.23 -2.66
C GLY A 26 3.21 -1.03 -3.57
N VAL A 27 3.22 -0.72 -4.87
CA VAL A 27 4.12 -1.36 -5.85
C VAL A 27 5.60 -1.08 -5.51
N ALA A 28 5.92 0.16 -5.14
CA ALA A 28 7.28 0.53 -4.74
C ALA A 28 7.74 -0.25 -3.50
N VAL A 29 6.91 -0.33 -2.45
CA VAL A 29 7.20 -1.10 -1.24
C VAL A 29 7.44 -2.58 -1.58
N ALA A 30 6.53 -3.18 -2.36
CA ALA A 30 6.61 -4.59 -2.74
C ALA A 30 7.89 -4.88 -3.55
N ALA A 31 8.23 -4.03 -4.51
CA ALA A 31 9.44 -4.19 -5.32
C ALA A 31 10.73 -4.04 -4.48
N LEU A 32 10.78 -3.08 -3.56
CA LEU A 32 11.93 -2.87 -2.69
C LEU A 32 12.13 -4.03 -1.69
N LEU A 33 11.04 -4.58 -1.15
CA LEU A 33 11.10 -5.75 -0.28
C LEU A 33 11.49 -7.03 -1.06
N ALA A 34 10.98 -7.21 -2.27
CA ALA A 34 11.40 -8.31 -3.14
C ALA A 34 12.90 -8.21 -3.49
N LEU A 35 13.40 -6.99 -3.75
CA LEU A 35 14.82 -6.74 -3.96
C LEU A 35 15.63 -7.01 -2.69
N ALA A 36 15.15 -6.61 -1.52
CA ALA A 36 15.80 -6.90 -0.25
C ALA A 36 15.90 -8.41 -0.01
N ALA A 37 14.81 -9.15 -0.26
CA ALA A 37 14.79 -10.61 -0.16
C ALA A 37 15.76 -11.29 -1.14
N ALA A 38 15.94 -10.74 -2.34
CA ALA A 38 16.87 -11.28 -3.33
C ALA A 38 18.34 -10.97 -3.00
N ARG A 39 18.62 -9.81 -2.38
CA ARG A 39 19.99 -9.36 -2.10
C ARG A 39 20.52 -9.84 -0.76
N ASP A 40 19.65 -9.89 0.25
CA ASP A 40 19.99 -10.33 1.59
C ASP A 40 18.80 -11.09 2.21
N PRO A 41 18.60 -12.37 1.81
CA PRO A 41 17.55 -13.20 2.38
C PRO A 41 17.73 -13.43 3.88
N ALA A 42 18.95 -13.33 4.41
CA ALA A 42 19.25 -13.53 5.82
C ALA A 42 18.75 -12.36 6.68
N ALA A 43 18.76 -11.13 6.15
CA ALA A 43 18.19 -9.96 6.82
C ALA A 43 16.67 -10.07 7.08
N LEU A 44 15.95 -10.91 6.33
CA LEU A 44 14.52 -11.19 6.54
C LEU A 44 14.26 -12.50 7.30
N HIS A 45 15.30 -13.27 7.61
CA HIS A 45 15.22 -14.52 8.37
C HIS A 45 16.16 -14.44 9.58
N PRO A 46 15.71 -13.81 10.69
CA PRO A 46 16.52 -13.76 11.90
C PRO A 46 16.75 -15.19 12.43
N GLY A 47 18.01 -15.60 12.49
CA GLY A 47 18.41 -16.91 12.99
C GLY A 47 18.05 -17.09 14.47
N VAL A 48 17.46 -18.23 14.82
CA VAL A 48 17.07 -18.56 16.20
C VAL A 48 18.21 -19.19 17.02
N VAL A 49 19.34 -19.51 16.39
CA VAL A 49 20.53 -20.10 17.03
C VAL A 49 21.82 -19.57 16.37
N PRO A 50 22.77 -19.02 17.14
CA PRO A 50 22.65 -18.60 18.54
C PRO A 50 21.70 -17.41 18.69
N LEU A 51 21.07 -17.28 19.86
CA LEU A 51 20.12 -16.20 20.14
C LEU A 51 20.85 -14.86 20.26
N VAL A 52 20.91 -14.12 19.15
CA VAL A 52 21.49 -12.78 19.05
C VAL A 52 20.38 -11.81 18.67
N ALA A 53 20.42 -10.59 19.20
CA ALA A 53 19.47 -9.56 18.81
C ALA A 53 19.57 -9.33 17.29
N PRO A 54 18.48 -9.54 16.53
CA PRO A 54 18.52 -9.36 15.10
C PRO A 54 18.76 -7.89 14.78
N THR A 55 19.66 -7.62 13.84
CA THR A 55 19.91 -6.26 13.38
C THR A 55 18.68 -5.76 12.64
N LEU A 56 18.19 -4.56 12.98
CA LEU A 56 17.11 -3.93 12.22
C LEU A 56 17.62 -3.59 10.81
N PRO A 57 17.09 -4.22 9.75
CA PRO A 57 17.57 -3.94 8.42
C PRO A 57 16.99 -2.58 7.99
N LEU A 58 17.86 -1.55 7.98
CA LEU A 58 17.46 -0.15 7.75
C LEU A 58 16.83 0.06 6.36
N TRP A 59 17.27 -0.71 5.38
CA TRP A 59 16.75 -0.63 4.00
C TRP A 59 15.30 -1.13 3.88
N PRO A 60 14.95 -2.36 4.31
CA PRO A 60 13.55 -2.80 4.41
C PRO A 60 12.69 -1.87 5.26
N ALA A 61 13.22 -1.37 6.39
CA ALA A 61 12.49 -0.44 7.23
C ALA A 61 12.14 0.86 6.47
N ALA A 62 13.10 1.43 5.74
CA ALA A 62 12.85 2.60 4.89
C ALA A 62 11.86 2.31 3.76
N ALA A 63 11.92 1.12 3.15
CA ALA A 63 10.96 0.71 2.12
C ALA A 63 9.53 0.69 2.67
N VAL A 64 9.30 0.18 3.88
CA VAL A 64 7.97 0.15 4.52
C VAL A 64 7.44 1.57 4.79
N LEU A 65 8.31 2.53 5.13
CA LEU A 65 7.89 3.92 5.34
C LEU A 65 7.27 4.56 4.09
N LEU A 66 7.68 4.13 2.88
CA LEU A 66 7.04 4.59 1.64
C LEU A 66 5.59 4.13 1.52
N GLY A 67 5.23 3.03 2.20
CA GLY A 67 3.86 2.55 2.30
C GLY A 67 2.95 3.44 3.13
N LEU A 68 3.50 4.44 3.83
CA LEU A 68 2.73 5.44 4.58
C LEU A 68 2.30 6.62 3.72
N LEU A 69 2.79 6.75 2.48
CA LEU A 69 2.39 7.81 1.56
C LEU A 69 0.85 7.94 1.40
N PRO A 70 0.06 6.86 1.27
CA PRO A 70 -1.39 6.93 1.20
C PRO A 70 -2.05 7.68 2.36
N ALA A 71 -1.48 7.65 3.56
CA ALA A 71 -2.02 8.36 4.72
C ALA A 71 -2.06 9.89 4.53
N PHE A 72 -1.25 10.44 3.61
CA PHE A 72 -1.19 11.87 3.33
C PHE A 72 -1.92 12.26 2.03
N VAL A 73 -2.10 11.31 1.09
CA VAL A 73 -2.67 11.59 -0.24
C VAL A 73 -4.07 11.03 -0.46
N ALA A 74 -4.49 10.04 0.33
CA ALA A 74 -5.83 9.48 0.24
C ALA A 74 -6.85 10.48 0.82
N PRO A 75 -7.99 10.71 0.14
CA PRO A 75 -9.05 11.55 0.66
C PRO A 75 -9.75 10.86 1.85
N ASP A 76 -10.20 11.66 2.82
CA ASP A 76 -10.98 11.16 3.95
C ASP A 76 -12.28 10.47 3.46
N PRO A 77 -12.70 9.38 4.11
CA PRO A 77 -14.00 8.78 3.85
C PRO A 77 -15.08 9.83 4.04
N LYS A 78 -15.94 10.02 3.03
CA LYS A 78 -17.13 10.87 3.20
C LYS A 78 -18.05 10.21 4.21
N GLU A 79 -18.34 10.89 5.32
CA GLU A 79 -19.38 10.46 6.24
C GLU A 79 -20.73 10.43 5.51
N PRO A 80 -21.53 9.36 5.70
CA PRO A 80 -22.88 9.33 5.15
C PRO A 80 -23.73 10.39 5.86
N SER A 81 -24.25 11.36 5.09
CA SER A 81 -25.29 12.30 5.53
C SER A 81 -26.66 11.63 5.62
#